data_AF-A0A9D0VG34-F1
#
_entry.id   AF-A0A9D0VG34-F1
#
_cell.length_a   1.000
_cell.length_b   1.000
_cell.length_c   1.000
_cell.angle_alpha   90.00
_cell.angle_beta   90.00
_cell.angle_gamma   90.00
#
_symmetry.space_group_name_H-M   'P 1'
#
loop_
_entity.id
_entity.type
_entity.pdbx_description
1 polymer ?
#
loop_
_entity_poly.entity_id
_entity_poly.type
_entity_poly.pdbx_seq_one_letter_code
_entity_poly.pdbx_strand_id
1 'polypeptide(L)'
;MTRTLRRLARIQRIRQDEARNDLLVAQQAQIAHDEVLERCQARIAEAAAARTDNADELMRRHAFSLRQEMERRRLVAQAEHLEARVDRQRGQLMEAAKQVQTTERFTDRLEEIAASLDERRTQRVLDEAGLMVWMRRAGAVS
;
A
#
# COMPACT_ATOMS: atom_id res chain seq x y z
N MET A 1 2.77 -28.55 -1.58
CA MET A 1 1.76 -27.56 -1.15
C MET A 1 2.39 -26.23 -0.70
N THR A 2 3.46 -26.27 0.10
CA THR A 2 4.24 -25.09 0.55
C THR A 2 4.75 -24.18 -0.58
N ARG A 3 5.14 -24.72 -1.75
CA ARG A 3 5.57 -23.92 -2.92
C ARG A 3 4.48 -22.99 -3.47
N THR A 4 3.22 -23.42 -3.45
CA THR A 4 2.09 -22.62 -3.94
C THR A 4 1.76 -21.47 -2.98
N LEU A 5 1.82 -21.73 -1.67
CA LEU A 5 1.59 -20.71 -0.64
C LEU A 5 2.70 -19.67 -0.58
N ARG A 6 3.97 -20.10 -0.67
CA ARG A 6 5.10 -19.18 -0.79
C ARG A 6 5.02 -18.32 -2.05
N ARG A 7 4.52 -18.88 -3.16
CA ARG A 7 4.25 -18.11 -4.38
C ARG A 7 3.13 -17.09 -4.16
N LEU A 8 2.06 -17.47 -3.48
CA LEU A 8 0.96 -16.54 -3.13
C LEU A 8 1.46 -15.41 -2.22
N ALA A 9 2.20 -15.71 -1.16
CA ALA A 9 2.78 -14.71 -0.27
C ALA A 9 3.69 -13.72 -1.02
N ARG A 10 4.51 -14.23 -1.95
CA ARG A 10 5.34 -13.38 -2.83
C ARG A 10 4.49 -12.46 -3.71
N ILE A 11 3.43 -12.98 -4.32
CA ILE A 11 2.50 -12.17 -5.14
C ILE A 11 1.85 -11.08 -4.29
N GLN A 12 1.43 -11.39 -3.06
CA GLN A 12 0.81 -10.40 -2.18
C GLN A 12 1.77 -9.31 -1.74
N ARG A 13 3.05 -9.65 -1.48
CA ARG A 13 4.09 -8.65 -1.20
C ARG A 13 4.33 -7.73 -2.39
N ILE A 14 4.41 -8.28 -3.60
CA ILE A 14 4.53 -7.47 -4.82
C ILE A 14 3.35 -6.50 -4.96
N ARG A 15 2.12 -6.95 -4.73
CA ARG A 15 0.94 -6.09 -4.76
C ARG A 15 0.95 -4.99 -3.69
N GLN A 16 1.48 -5.29 -2.50
CA GLN A 16 1.66 -4.29 -1.44
C GLN A 16 2.69 -3.23 -1.85
N ASP A 17 3.79 -3.64 -2.48
CA ASP A 17 4.82 -2.75 -2.98
C ASP A 17 4.28 -1.86 -4.13
N GLU A 18 3.50 -2.44 -5.05
CA GLU A 18 2.79 -1.70 -6.11
C GLU A 18 1.85 -0.65 -5.52
N ALA A 19 0.97 -1.04 -4.58
CA ALA A 19 0.06 -0.10 -3.92
C ALA A 19 0.80 1.02 -3.15
N ARG A 20 1.97 0.70 -2.58
CA ARG A 20 2.82 1.70 -1.92
C ARG A 20 3.39 2.69 -2.93
N ASN A 21 3.86 2.22 -4.07
CA ASN A 21 4.38 3.08 -5.14
C ASN A 21 3.28 3.96 -5.72
N ASP A 22 2.08 3.41 -5.95
CA ASP A 22 0.93 4.18 -6.44
C ASP A 22 0.51 5.29 -5.47
N LEU A 23 0.55 5.01 -4.16
CA LEU A 23 0.32 6.02 -3.12
C LEU A 23 1.38 7.12 -3.17
N LEU A 24 2.67 6.77 -3.29
CA LEU A 24 3.76 7.74 -3.40
C LEU A 24 3.59 8.65 -4.63
N VAL A 25 3.25 8.07 -5.78
CA VAL A 25 2.99 8.82 -7.02
C VAL A 25 1.81 9.76 -6.85
N ALA A 26 0.72 9.31 -6.20
CA ALA A 26 -0.44 10.16 -5.93
C ALA A 26 -0.11 11.33 -4.99
N GLN A 27 0.68 11.08 -3.94
CA GLN A 27 1.12 12.12 -3.00
C GLN A 27 2.05 13.14 -3.67
N GLN A 28 2.98 12.68 -4.53
CA GLN A 28 3.83 13.58 -5.29
C GLN A 28 3.02 14.48 -6.24
N ALA A 29 1.99 13.92 -6.89
CA ALA A 29 1.09 14.70 -7.73
C ALA A 29 0.30 15.74 -6.92
N GLN A 30 -0.12 15.40 -5.69
CA GLN A 30 -0.77 16.35 -4.78
C GLN A 30 0.18 17.49 -4.39
N ILE A 31 1.40 17.19 -3.94
CA ILE A 31 2.40 18.20 -3.56
C ILE A 31 2.69 19.14 -4.73
N ALA A 32 2.95 18.60 -5.93
CA ALA A 32 3.21 19.42 -7.10
C ALA A 32 2.02 20.31 -7.48
N HIS A 33 0.80 19.86 -7.22
CA HIS A 33 -0.41 20.63 -7.45
C HIS A 33 -0.58 21.75 -6.42
N ASP A 34 -0.33 21.46 -5.15
CA ASP A 34 -0.35 22.45 -4.06
C ASP A 34 0.65 23.58 -4.32
N GLU A 35 1.86 23.27 -4.78
CA GLU A 35 2.86 24.27 -5.19
C GLU A 35 2.38 25.17 -6.36
N VAL A 36 1.57 24.64 -7.27
CA VAL A 36 0.97 25.44 -8.35
C VAL A 36 -0.14 26.34 -7.80
N LEU A 37 -0.95 25.82 -6.89
CA LEU A 37 -2.00 26.58 -6.21
C LEU A 37 -1.42 27.76 -5.42
N GLU A 38 -0.37 27.52 -4.63
CA GLU A 38 0.33 28.55 -3.85
C GLU A 38 0.89 29.65 -4.75
N ARG A 39 1.54 29.28 -5.86
CA ARG A 39 2.04 30.25 -6.84
C ARG A 39 0.92 31.07 -7.48
N CYS A 40 -0.23 30.45 -7.78
CA CYS A 40 -1.39 31.18 -8.30
C CYS A 40 -1.94 32.17 -7.26
N GLN A 41 -2.05 31.76 -5.99
CA GLN A 41 -2.47 32.64 -4.90
C GLN A 41 -1.52 33.81 -4.67
N ALA A 42 -0.20 33.57 -4.73
CA ALA A 42 0.80 34.63 -4.63
C ALA A 42 0.65 35.68 -5.74
N ARG A 43 0.41 35.25 -6.98
CA ARG A 43 0.17 36.17 -8.13
C ARG A 43 -1.10 37.00 -7.97
N ILE A 44 -2.16 36.43 -7.38
CA ILE A 44 -3.39 37.17 -7.05
C ILE A 44 -3.10 38.23 -5.99
N ALA A 45 -2.39 37.86 -4.92
CA ALA A 45 -2.04 38.76 -3.84
C ALA A 45 -1.15 39.93 -4.32
N GLU A 46 -0.16 39.65 -5.17
CA GLU A 46 0.72 40.65 -5.77
C GLU A 46 -0.07 41.64 -6.64
N ALA A 47 -0.97 41.14 -7.49
CA ALA A 47 -1.82 41.98 -8.32
C ALA A 47 -2.77 42.88 -7.50
N ALA A 48 -3.23 42.39 -6.35
CA ALA A 48 -4.08 43.15 -5.42
C ALA A 48 -3.31 44.21 -4.62
N ALA A 49 -2.04 43.94 -4.29
CA ALA A 49 -1.19 44.86 -3.51
C ALA A 49 -0.70 46.06 -4.34
N ALA A 50 -0.60 45.91 -5.66
CA ALA A 50 -0.18 46.98 -6.55
C ALA A 50 -1.23 48.12 -6.57
N ARG A 51 -0.80 49.36 -6.24
CA ARG A 51 -1.63 50.57 -6.37
C ARG A 51 -1.39 51.24 -7.71
N THR A 52 -2.43 51.80 -8.33
CA THR A 52 -2.34 52.62 -9.54
C THR A 52 -3.57 53.52 -9.61
N ASP A 53 -3.37 54.75 -10.07
CA ASP A 53 -4.44 55.73 -10.29
C ASP A 53 -4.85 55.80 -11.77
N ASN A 54 -4.23 54.97 -12.63
CA ASN A 54 -4.54 54.91 -14.06
C ASN A 54 -5.69 53.93 -14.32
N ALA A 55 -6.80 54.43 -14.86
CA ALA A 55 -8.00 53.65 -15.17
C ALA A 55 -7.74 52.46 -16.14
N ASP A 56 -6.91 52.65 -17.17
CA ASP A 56 -6.56 51.57 -18.12
C ASP A 56 -5.71 50.48 -17.48
N GLU A 57 -4.90 50.85 -16.50
CA GLU A 57 -4.11 49.90 -15.72
C GLU A 57 -4.99 49.15 -14.72
N LEU A 58 -5.95 49.85 -14.10
CA LEU A 58 -6.93 49.26 -13.20
C LEU A 58 -7.82 48.24 -13.93
N MET A 59 -8.31 48.55 -15.14
CA MET A 59 -9.07 47.60 -15.96
C MET A 59 -8.25 46.36 -16.34
N ARG A 60 -6.98 46.53 -16.73
CA ARG A 60 -6.08 45.40 -17.04
C ARG A 60 -5.82 44.52 -15.83
N ARG A 61 -5.62 45.11 -14.65
CA ARG A 61 -5.44 44.37 -13.38
C ARG A 61 -6.69 43.61 -12.99
N HIS A 62 -7.88 44.21 -13.12
CA HIS A 62 -9.13 43.53 -12.84
C HIS A 62 -9.34 42.31 -13.76
N ALA A 63 -9.08 42.46 -15.06
CA ALA A 63 -9.17 41.36 -16.01
C ALA A 63 -8.16 40.23 -15.70
N PHE A 64 -6.93 40.59 -15.30
CA PHE A 64 -5.91 39.63 -14.86
C PHE A 64 -6.34 38.89 -13.59
N SER A 65 -6.81 39.61 -12.56
CA SER A 65 -7.27 39.03 -11.30
C SER A 65 -8.44 38.07 -11.51
N LEU A 66 -9.39 38.41 -12.39
CA LEU A 66 -10.51 37.53 -12.72
C LEU A 66 -10.03 36.23 -13.37
N ARG A 67 -9.05 36.29 -14.27
CA ARG A 67 -8.47 35.08 -14.90
C ARG A 67 -7.77 34.21 -13.86
N GLN A 68 -7.00 34.80 -12.97
CA GLN A 68 -6.31 34.07 -11.91
C GLN A 68 -7.29 33.45 -10.90
N GLU A 69 -8.38 34.14 -10.56
CA GLU A 69 -9.41 33.58 -9.67
C GLU A 69 -10.15 32.40 -10.31
N MET A 70 -10.41 32.45 -11.62
CA MET A 70 -10.97 31.30 -12.36
C MET A 70 -9.99 30.12 -12.41
N GLU A 71 -8.70 30.41 -12.59
CA GLU A 71 -7.62 29.41 -12.55
C GLU A 71 -7.52 28.77 -11.15
N ARG A 72 -7.54 29.58 -10.08
CA ARG A 72 -7.55 29.13 -8.69
C ARG A 72 -8.72 28.19 -8.41
N ARG A 73 -9.94 28.53 -8.84
CA ARG A 73 -11.11 27.67 -8.65
C ARG A 73 -10.98 26.32 -9.35
N ARG A 74 -10.39 26.29 -10.55
CA ARG A 74 -10.09 25.04 -11.27
C ARG A 74 -9.05 24.21 -10.53
N LEU A 75 -8.00 24.85 -10.02
CA LEU A 75 -6.98 24.18 -9.22
C LEU A 75 -7.60 23.61 -7.94
N VAL A 76 -8.41 24.36 -7.20
CA VAL A 76 -9.09 23.84 -5.99
C VAL A 76 -9.91 22.58 -6.28
N ALA A 77 -10.72 22.59 -7.33
CA ALA A 77 -11.49 21.39 -7.73
C ALA A 77 -10.58 20.20 -8.10
N GLN A 78 -9.43 20.47 -8.73
CA GLN A 78 -8.44 19.42 -9.01
C GLN A 78 -7.77 18.89 -7.73
N ALA A 79 -7.52 19.74 -6.73
CA ALA A 79 -6.95 19.34 -5.45
C ALA A 79 -7.89 18.37 -4.72
N GLU A 80 -9.20 18.65 -4.70
CA GLU A 80 -10.22 17.73 -4.14
C GLU A 80 -10.19 16.36 -4.83
N HIS A 81 -10.02 16.32 -6.16
CA HIS A 81 -9.87 15.07 -6.90
C HIS A 81 -8.57 14.31 -6.58
N LEU A 82 -7.47 15.04 -6.37
CA LEU A 82 -6.18 14.45 -6.00
C LEU A 82 -6.21 13.90 -4.57
N GLU A 83 -6.84 14.61 -3.63
CA GLU A 83 -7.06 14.15 -2.26
C GLU A 83 -7.88 12.86 -2.25
N ALA A 84 -9.02 12.84 -2.96
CA ALA A 84 -9.83 11.64 -3.11
C ALA A 84 -9.08 10.48 -3.82
N ARG A 85 -8.09 10.79 -4.67
CA ARG A 85 -7.21 9.76 -5.25
C ARG A 85 -6.24 9.21 -4.20
N VAL A 86 -5.59 10.08 -3.41
CA VAL A 86 -4.67 9.67 -2.34
C VAL A 86 -5.38 8.80 -1.32
N ASP A 87 -6.60 9.16 -0.90
CA ASP A 87 -7.35 8.36 0.07
C ASP A 87 -7.75 6.99 -0.47
N ARG A 88 -8.13 6.90 -1.75
CA ARG A 88 -8.36 5.60 -2.40
C ARG A 88 -7.08 4.75 -2.40
N GLN A 89 -5.93 5.34 -2.71
CA GLN A 89 -4.65 4.63 -2.72
C GLN A 89 -4.22 4.18 -1.32
N ARG A 90 -4.48 4.99 -0.28
CA ARG A 90 -4.30 4.59 1.13
C ARG A 90 -5.15 3.38 1.48
N GLY A 91 -6.43 3.39 1.09
CA GLY A 91 -7.33 2.25 1.28
C GLY A 91 -6.81 0.98 0.62
N GLN A 92 -6.36 1.07 -0.64
CA GLN A 92 -5.78 -0.06 -1.38
C GLN A 92 -4.51 -0.61 -0.72
N LEU A 93 -3.62 0.27 -0.23
CA LEU A 93 -2.42 -0.15 0.51
C LEU A 93 -2.79 -0.88 1.81
N MET A 94 -3.78 -0.39 2.56
CA MET A 94 -4.25 -1.03 3.78
C MET A 94 -4.84 -2.42 3.49
N GLU A 95 -5.64 -2.55 2.43
CA GLU A 95 -6.18 -3.84 2.01
C GLU A 95 -5.07 -4.81 1.59
N ALA A 96 -4.09 -4.36 0.80
CA ALA A 96 -2.95 -5.17 0.39
C ALA A 96 -2.13 -5.63 1.61
N ALA A 97 -1.86 -4.74 2.57
CA ALA A 97 -1.17 -5.08 3.81
C ALA A 97 -1.94 -6.14 4.63
N LYS A 98 -3.27 -6.03 4.71
CA LYS A 98 -4.12 -7.04 5.35
C LYS A 98 -4.04 -8.40 4.63
N GLN A 99 -4.03 -8.40 3.29
CA GLN A 99 -3.89 -9.63 2.50
C GLN A 99 -2.52 -10.30 2.72
N VAL A 100 -1.44 -9.53 2.82
CA VAL A 100 -0.12 -10.05 3.18
C VAL A 100 -0.16 -10.69 4.57
N GLN A 101 -0.65 -9.97 5.58
CA GLN A 101 -0.71 -10.48 6.95
C GLN A 101 -1.53 -11.77 7.07
N THR A 102 -2.69 -11.82 6.40
CA THR A 102 -3.54 -13.03 6.41
C THR A 102 -2.83 -14.20 5.73
N THR A 103 -2.19 -13.96 4.58
CA THR A 103 -1.45 -15.01 3.84
C THR A 103 -0.27 -15.54 4.65
N GLU A 104 0.46 -14.68 5.36
CA GLU A 104 1.56 -15.08 6.25
C GLU A 104 1.04 -15.96 7.39
N ARG A 105 0.00 -15.51 8.12
CA ARG A 105 -0.63 -16.31 9.18
C ARG A 105 -1.10 -17.69 8.71
N PHE A 106 -1.71 -17.77 7.53
CA PHE A 106 -2.12 -19.06 6.95
C PHE A 106 -0.93 -19.93 6.59
N THR A 107 0.16 -19.33 6.11
CA THR A 107 1.39 -20.06 5.77
C THR A 107 2.02 -20.63 7.03
N ASP A 108 2.19 -19.81 8.07
CA ASP A 108 2.76 -20.22 9.36
C ASP A 108 1.98 -21.39 9.97
N ARG A 109 0.65 -21.30 9.99
CA ARG A 109 -0.21 -22.35 10.54
C ARG A 109 -0.14 -23.66 9.75
N LEU A 110 0.03 -23.59 8.43
CA LEU A 110 0.20 -24.78 7.60
C LEU A 110 1.58 -25.40 7.76
N GLU A 111 2.62 -24.58 7.99
CA GLU A 111 3.96 -25.08 8.31
C GLU A 111 3.98 -25.76 9.70
N GLU A 112 3.26 -25.22 10.69
CA GLU A 112 3.08 -25.86 12.01
C GLU A 112 2.37 -27.22 11.90
N ILE A 113 1.26 -27.28 11.14
CA ILE A 113 0.55 -28.55 10.90
C ILE A 113 1.45 -29.56 10.18
N ALA A 114 2.21 -29.12 9.18
CA ALA A 114 3.13 -29.99 8.45
C ALA A 114 4.22 -30.56 9.37
N ALA A 115 4.80 -29.73 10.25
CA ALA A 115 5.79 -30.17 11.23
C ALA A 115 5.21 -31.18 12.22
N SER A 116 4.00 -30.92 12.74
CA SER A 116 3.30 -31.84 13.64
C SER A 116 3.01 -33.19 13.00
N LEU A 117 2.63 -33.21 11.72
CA LEU A 117 2.37 -34.46 10.99
C LEU A 117 3.66 -35.24 10.75
N ASP A 118 4.77 -34.56 10.47
CA ASP A 118 6.07 -35.21 10.26
C ASP A 118 6.64 -35.79 11.55
N GLU A 119 6.47 -35.09 12.67
CA GLU A 119 6.81 -35.58 14.01
C GLU A 119 5.99 -36.83 14.38
N ARG A 120 4.68 -36.82 14.14
CA ARG A 120 3.83 -38.00 14.36
C ARG A 120 4.23 -39.17 13.47
N ARG A 121 4.65 -38.90 12.24
CA ARG A 121 5.11 -39.94 11.31
C ARG A 121 6.43 -40.55 11.76
N THR A 122 7.40 -39.72 12.16
CA THR A 122 8.69 -40.19 12.67
C THR A 122 8.54 -40.96 13.98
N GLN A 123 7.68 -40.50 14.90
CA GLN A 123 7.38 -41.23 16.12
C GLN A 123 6.82 -42.63 15.84
N ARG A 124 5.84 -42.75 14.92
CA ARG A 124 5.29 -44.06 14.52
C ARG A 124 6.36 -45.00 13.95
N VAL A 125 7.26 -44.49 13.11
CA VAL A 125 8.36 -45.28 12.56
C VAL A 125 9.31 -45.77 13.65
N LEU A 126 9.61 -44.93 14.65
CA LEU A 126 10.43 -45.30 15.79
C LEU A 126 9.74 -46.33 16.70
N ASP A 127 8.44 -46.16 16.95
CA ASP A 127 7.64 -47.10 17.74
C ASP A 127 7.58 -48.48 17.08
N GLU A 128 7.31 -48.53 15.76
CA GLU A 128 7.31 -49.76 14.96
C GLU A 128 8.67 -50.47 14.97
N ALA A 129 9.76 -49.71 14.80
CA ALA A 129 11.12 -50.25 14.85
C ALA A 129 11.47 -50.81 16.24
N GLY A 130 11.12 -50.08 17.30
CA GLY A 130 11.29 -50.54 18.69
C GLY A 130 10.52 -51.82 18.99
N LEU A 131 9.27 -51.91 18.52
CA LEU A 131 8.41 -53.07 18.71
C LEU A 131 8.96 -54.31 17.97
N MET A 132 9.46 -54.15 16.74
CA MET A 132 10.11 -55.23 15.99
C MET A 132 11.40 -55.73 16.65
N VAL A 133 12.20 -54.84 17.24
CA VAL A 133 13.42 -55.23 17.98
C VAL A 133 13.05 -55.99 19.25
N TRP A 134 12.05 -55.52 19.99
CA TRP A 134 11.56 -56.20 21.19
C TRP A 134 11.00 -57.60 20.87
N MET A 135 10.15 -57.73 19.86
CA MET A 135 9.61 -59.02 19.43
C MET A 135 10.72 -60.01 19.03
N ARG A 136 11.76 -59.54 18.33
CA ARG A 136 12.93 -60.37 17.99
C ARG A 136 13.67 -60.88 19.22
N ARG A 137 13.86 -60.04 20.25
CA ARG A 137 14.49 -60.47 21.50
C ARG A 137 13.61 -61.45 22.27
N ALA A 138 12.31 -61.20 22.36
CA ALA A 138 11.38 -62.07 23.08
C ALA A 138 11.28 -63.47 22.43
N GLY A 139 11.23 -63.56 21.11
CA GLY A 139 11.21 -64.83 20.38
C GLY A 139 12.55 -65.58 20.30
N ALA A 140 13.67 -64.94 20.67
CA ALA A 140 14.98 -65.59 20.74
C ALA A 140 15.26 -66.22 22.12
N VAL A 141 14.38 -66.03 23.10
CA VAL A 141 14.49 -66.54 24.48
C VAL A 141 13.60 -67.78 24.70
N SER A 142 12.87 -68.23 23.68
CA SER A 142 12.12 -69.50 23.64
C SER A 142 12.88 -70.58 22.88
#